data_AF-A0A562QZ18-F1
#
_entry.id   AF-A0A562QZ18-F1
#
_cell.length_a   1.000
_cell.length_b   1.000
_cell.length_c   1.000
_cell.angle_alpha   90.00
_cell.angle_beta   90.00
_cell.angle_gamma   90.00
#
_symmetry.space_group_name_H-M   'P 1'
#
loop_
_entity.id
_entity.type
_entity.pdbx_description
1 polymer ?
#
loop_
_entity_poly.entity_id
_entity_poly.type
_entity_poly.pdbx_seq_one_letter_code
_entity_poly.pdbx_strand_id
1 'polypeptide(L)'
;MPCGDVYIIDDSWNAVVISMLNAFLVLKDSPCEGRKIAVLGRIVHLGDMAPELHAQLATPLMETGVAHVLTHGEEMFFLREKLPKDMLGPHFDKAAPLCDYLENFLKNKDLVLLKGSRRDSDFGDISKWFSGLRQGGR
;
A
#
# COMPACT_ATOMS: atom_id res chain seq x y z
N MET A 1 28.54 -27.36 -27.76
CA MET A 1 27.84 -26.07 -27.76
C MET A 1 27.16 -25.94 -26.41
N PRO A 2 27.53 -25.02 -25.51
CA PRO A 2 26.78 -24.87 -24.27
C PRO A 2 25.50 -24.08 -24.57
N CYS A 3 24.38 -24.65 -24.19
CA CYS A 3 23.10 -23.98 -24.06
C CYS A 3 23.27 -22.77 -23.13
N GLY A 4 22.85 -21.59 -23.58
CA GLY A 4 22.87 -20.38 -22.77
C GLY A 4 21.93 -20.54 -21.58
N ASP A 5 22.43 -20.21 -20.40
CA ASP A 5 21.64 -20.12 -19.18
C ASP A 5 20.47 -19.16 -19.41
N VAL A 6 19.25 -19.68 -19.41
CA VAL A 6 18.04 -18.85 -19.40
C VAL A 6 17.85 -18.34 -17.98
N TYR A 7 18.37 -17.16 -17.70
CA TYR A 7 18.02 -16.40 -16.51
C TYR A 7 16.60 -15.85 -16.70
N ILE A 8 15.61 -16.57 -16.17
CA ILE A 8 14.27 -16.02 -15.98
C ILE A 8 14.37 -15.08 -14.78
N ILE A 9 14.64 -13.80 -15.05
CA ILE A 9 14.38 -12.74 -14.08
C ILE A 9 12.87 -12.50 -14.17
N ASP A 10 12.12 -12.96 -13.17
CA ASP A 10 10.69 -12.70 -13.09
C ASP A 10 10.46 -11.21 -12.79
N ASP A 11 10.42 -10.41 -13.85
CA ASP A 11 10.18 -8.96 -13.84
C ASP A 11 8.81 -8.61 -13.23
N SER A 12 7.93 -9.58 -12.99
CA SER A 12 6.60 -9.34 -12.41
C SER A 12 6.70 -8.87 -10.95
N TRP A 13 7.60 -9.45 -10.15
CA TRP A 13 7.83 -9.05 -8.74
C TRP A 13 8.45 -7.67 -8.64
N ASN A 14 9.49 -7.42 -9.45
CA ASN A 14 10.13 -6.12 -9.52
C ASN A 14 9.14 -5.06 -10.01
N ALA A 15 8.30 -5.36 -11.01
CA ALA A 15 7.30 -4.43 -11.51
C ALA A 15 6.27 -4.03 -10.45
N VAL A 16 5.83 -4.95 -9.57
CA VAL A 16 4.87 -4.60 -8.51
C VAL A 16 5.49 -3.78 -7.39
N VAL A 17 6.74 -4.07 -6.99
CA VAL A 17 7.48 -3.25 -6.01
C VAL A 17 7.75 -1.86 -6.59
N ILE A 18 8.25 -1.77 -7.82
CA ILE A 18 8.46 -0.49 -8.54
C ILE A 18 7.16 0.29 -8.63
N SER A 19 6.03 -0.38 -8.89
CA SER A 19 4.72 0.28 -8.93
C SER A 19 4.31 0.88 -7.58
N MET A 20 4.68 0.25 -6.47
CA MET A 20 4.47 0.81 -5.12
C MET A 20 5.37 2.03 -4.89
N LEU A 21 6.66 1.90 -5.21
CA LEU A 21 7.64 3.00 -5.06
C LEU A 21 7.25 4.23 -5.88
N ASN A 22 6.82 4.04 -7.12
CA ASN A 22 6.33 5.14 -7.96
C ASN A 22 5.10 5.83 -7.36
N ALA A 23 4.21 5.06 -6.73
CA ALA A 23 3.05 5.63 -6.06
C ALA A 23 3.46 6.46 -4.82
N PHE A 24 4.52 6.07 -4.12
CA PHE A 24 5.10 6.86 -3.03
C PHE A 24 5.70 8.17 -3.53
N LEU A 25 6.40 8.16 -4.66
CA LEU A 25 6.91 9.40 -5.29
C LEU A 25 5.77 10.35 -5.63
N VAL A 26 4.70 9.85 -6.25
CA VAL A 26 3.51 10.66 -6.53
C VAL A 26 2.90 11.22 -5.25
N LEU A 27 2.78 10.41 -4.18
CA LEU A 27 2.28 10.87 -2.89
C LEU A 27 3.19 11.96 -2.27
N LYS A 28 4.51 11.79 -2.38
CA LYS A 28 5.52 12.75 -1.88
C LYS A 28 5.35 14.12 -2.55
N ASP A 29 5.22 14.13 -3.87
CA ASP A 29 5.18 15.36 -4.67
C ASP A 29 3.78 15.99 -4.75
N SER A 30 2.74 15.25 -4.35
CA SER A 30 1.37 15.76 -4.38
C SER A 30 1.14 16.83 -3.30
N PRO A 31 0.56 17.99 -3.65
CA PRO A 31 0.16 18.99 -2.68
C PRO A 31 -0.91 18.44 -1.74
N CYS A 32 -0.79 18.72 -0.45
CA CYS A 32 -1.72 18.25 0.57
C CYS A 32 -1.97 19.37 1.58
N GLU A 33 -3.23 19.78 1.73
CA GLU A 33 -3.65 20.77 2.73
C GLU A 33 -3.99 20.12 4.08
N GLY A 34 -4.36 18.83 4.09
CA GLY A 34 -4.61 18.04 5.29
C GLY A 34 -3.48 17.07 5.59
N ARG A 35 -3.82 15.83 5.91
CA ARG A 35 -2.83 14.77 6.19
C ARG A 35 -2.67 13.85 4.98
N LYS A 36 -1.45 13.39 4.75
CA LYS A 36 -1.19 12.27 3.84
C LYS A 36 -1.46 10.95 4.57
N ILE A 37 -2.31 10.11 4.03
CA ILE A 37 -2.69 8.80 4.57
C ILE A 37 -2.34 7.73 3.54
N ALA A 38 -1.63 6.68 3.93
CA ALA A 38 -1.36 5.54 3.06
C ALA A 38 -2.20 4.34 3.52
N VAL A 39 -2.93 3.76 2.58
CA VAL A 39 -3.67 2.51 2.73
C VAL A 39 -3.00 1.48 1.83
N LEU A 40 -2.23 0.57 2.44
CA LEU A 40 -1.34 -0.34 1.72
C LEU A 40 -1.77 -1.80 1.88
N GLY A 41 -1.97 -2.49 0.77
CA GLY A 41 -2.34 -3.90 0.72
C GLY A 41 -1.20 -4.79 0.26
N ARG A 42 -1.15 -6.03 0.74
CA ARG A 42 -0.12 -7.04 0.43
C ARG A 42 0.29 -7.08 -1.05
N ILE A 43 1.58 -7.32 -1.27
CA ILE A 43 2.12 -7.72 -2.57
C ILE A 43 2.13 -9.25 -2.56
N VAL A 44 1.33 -9.87 -3.42
CA VAL A 44 1.15 -11.33 -3.46
C VAL A 44 2.30 -12.03 -4.16
N HIS A 45 2.43 -13.34 -3.91
CA HIS A 45 3.28 -14.29 -4.64
C HIS A 45 4.80 -14.00 -4.62
N LEU A 46 5.29 -13.18 -3.68
CA LEU A 46 6.73 -12.93 -3.50
C LEU A 46 7.50 -14.12 -2.89
N GLY A 47 6.81 -15.15 -2.40
CA GLY A 47 7.42 -16.30 -1.74
C GLY A 47 8.37 -15.87 -0.60
N ASP A 48 9.57 -16.43 -0.59
CA ASP A 48 10.59 -16.18 0.43
C ASP A 48 11.15 -14.74 0.40
N MET A 49 10.91 -13.98 -0.68
CA MET A 49 11.34 -12.58 -0.79
C MET A 49 10.34 -11.61 -0.13
N ALA A 50 9.15 -12.08 0.27
CA ALA A 50 8.12 -11.23 0.85
C ALA A 50 8.61 -10.40 2.05
N PRO A 51 9.37 -10.95 3.03
CA PRO A 51 9.83 -10.18 4.18
C PRO A 51 10.75 -9.04 3.79
N GLU A 52 11.73 -9.32 2.94
CA GLU A 52 12.73 -8.34 2.53
C GLU A 52 12.11 -7.23 1.70
N LEU A 53 11.32 -7.58 0.68
CA LEU A 53 10.74 -6.61 -0.25
C LEU A 53 9.70 -5.71 0.42
N HIS A 54 8.88 -6.23 1.35
CA HIS A 54 7.95 -5.38 2.11
C HIS A 54 8.69 -4.47 3.10
N ALA A 55 9.75 -4.96 3.76
CA ALA A 55 10.56 -4.15 4.66
C ALA A 55 11.26 -2.99 3.93
N GLN A 56 11.71 -3.20 2.69
CA GLN A 56 12.35 -2.16 1.86
C GLN A 56 11.40 -0.99 1.51
N LEU A 57 10.08 -1.17 1.60
CA LEU A 57 9.10 -0.10 1.36
C LEU A 57 9.09 0.98 2.46
N ALA A 58 9.65 0.69 3.64
CA ALA A 58 9.56 1.56 4.80
C ALA A 58 10.22 2.92 4.60
N THR A 59 11.49 2.95 4.17
CA THR A 59 12.24 4.20 3.99
C THR A 59 11.59 5.10 2.95
N PRO A 60 11.28 4.63 1.72
CA PRO A 60 10.61 5.47 0.72
C PRO A 60 9.23 5.95 1.17
N LEU A 61 8.48 5.14 1.94
CA LEU A 61 7.19 5.54 2.48
C LEU A 61 7.31 6.66 3.51
N MET A 62 8.28 6.58 4.43
CA MET A 62 8.52 7.62 5.43
C MET A 62 8.91 8.95 4.77
N GLU A 63 9.69 8.91 3.69
CA GLU A 63 10.07 10.11 2.93
C GLU A 63 8.90 10.83 2.26
N THR A 64 7.73 10.19 2.13
CA THR A 64 6.55 10.85 1.56
C THR A 64 5.92 11.90 2.48
N GLY A 65 6.28 11.87 3.78
CA GLY A 65 5.65 12.67 4.82
C GLY A 65 4.25 12.17 5.20
N VAL A 66 3.98 10.87 5.03
CA VAL A 66 2.71 10.26 5.42
C VAL A 66 2.52 10.34 6.93
N ALA A 67 1.34 10.76 7.38
CA ALA A 67 1.00 10.88 8.79
C ALA A 67 0.53 9.54 9.38
N HIS A 68 -0.22 8.76 8.59
CA HIS A 68 -0.74 7.47 9.04
C HIS A 68 -0.69 6.41 7.94
N VAL A 69 -0.33 5.19 8.32
CA VAL A 69 -0.32 4.01 7.46
C VAL A 69 -1.30 2.98 8.00
N LEU A 70 -2.34 2.71 7.21
CA LEU A 70 -3.24 1.58 7.40
C LEU A 70 -2.77 0.47 6.48
N THR A 71 -2.81 -0.77 6.96
CA THR A 71 -2.29 -1.91 6.22
C THR A 71 -3.32 -3.02 6.09
N HIS A 72 -3.25 -3.76 4.99
CA HIS A 72 -4.13 -4.87 4.72
C HIS A 72 -3.38 -6.11 4.23
N GLY A 73 -3.57 -7.24 4.92
CA GLY A 73 -2.99 -8.54 4.57
C GLY A 73 -1.61 -8.80 5.19
N GLU A 74 -1.38 -10.04 5.57
CA GLU A 74 -0.34 -10.48 6.50
C GLU A 74 1.09 -10.03 6.14
N GLU A 75 1.49 -10.02 4.87
CA GLU A 75 2.85 -9.62 4.49
C GLU A 75 3.16 -8.15 4.81
N MET A 76 2.13 -7.33 5.02
CA MET A 76 2.33 -5.96 5.48
C MET A 76 2.87 -5.88 6.91
N PHE A 77 2.85 -6.95 7.70
CA PHE A 77 3.54 -6.96 9.00
C PHE A 77 5.03 -6.69 8.87
N PHE A 78 5.69 -7.20 7.82
CA PHE A 78 7.12 -6.96 7.57
C PHE A 78 7.44 -5.48 7.31
N LEU A 79 6.53 -4.77 6.64
CA LEU A 79 6.63 -3.31 6.51
C LEU A 79 6.40 -2.63 7.87
N ARG A 80 5.34 -3.01 8.59
CA ARG A 80 4.97 -2.38 9.88
C ARG A 80 6.09 -2.46 10.90
N GLU A 81 6.83 -3.57 10.96
CA GLU A 81 7.98 -3.73 11.86
C GLU A 81 9.09 -2.70 11.66
N LYS A 82 9.17 -2.11 10.45
CA LYS A 82 10.19 -1.10 10.10
C LYS A 82 9.70 0.34 10.27
N LEU A 83 8.40 0.54 10.52
CA LEU A 83 7.80 1.85 10.62
C LEU A 83 7.74 2.35 12.08
N PRO A 84 7.89 3.66 12.33
CA PRO A 84 7.65 4.25 13.64
C PRO A 84 6.21 3.98 14.12
N LYS A 85 6.06 3.65 15.41
CA LYS A 85 4.74 3.31 16.00
C LYS A 85 3.72 4.44 15.84
N ASP A 86 4.15 5.69 15.92
CA ASP A 86 3.26 6.86 15.82
C ASP A 86 2.65 7.03 14.42
N MET A 87 3.29 6.45 13.40
CA MET A 87 2.81 6.46 12.01
C MET A 87 1.84 5.29 11.75
N LEU A 88 1.83 4.26 12.60
CA LEU A 88 1.05 3.05 12.38
C LEU A 88 -0.41 3.24 12.78
N GLY A 89 -1.28 3.24 11.76
CA GLY A 89 -2.71 2.98 11.93
C GLY A 89 -2.99 1.48 12.08
N PRO A 90 -4.28 1.10 12.18
CA PRO A 90 -4.70 -0.29 12.31
C PRO A 90 -4.29 -1.17 11.10
N HIS A 91 -4.16 -2.46 11.38
CA HIS A 91 -4.01 -3.51 10.38
C HIS A 91 -5.35 -4.24 10.22
N PHE A 92 -5.65 -4.70 9.00
CA PHE A 92 -6.88 -5.41 8.69
C PHE A 92 -6.62 -6.63 7.80
N ASP A 93 -7.34 -7.71 8.04
CA ASP A 93 -7.34 -8.90 7.17
C ASP A 93 -8.46 -8.87 6.13
N LYS A 94 -9.34 -7.86 6.22
CA LYS A 94 -10.52 -7.67 5.38
C LYS A 94 -10.72 -6.21 5.00
N ALA A 95 -11.20 -6.00 3.78
CA ALA A 95 -11.48 -4.68 3.23
C ALA A 95 -12.66 -3.99 3.92
N ALA A 96 -13.73 -4.71 4.25
CA ALA A 96 -14.94 -4.10 4.82
C ALA A 96 -14.68 -3.37 6.16
N PRO A 97 -14.06 -4.00 7.19
CA PRO A 97 -13.71 -3.30 8.43
C PRO A 97 -12.74 -2.12 8.23
N LEU A 98 -11.87 -2.19 7.21
CA LEU A 98 -10.98 -1.09 6.85
C LEU A 98 -11.79 0.10 6.32
N CYS A 99 -12.76 -0.13 5.42
CA CYS A 99 -13.66 0.90 4.92
C CYS A 99 -14.47 1.55 6.04
N ASP A 100 -15.03 0.76 6.96
CA ASP A 100 -15.81 1.26 8.11
C ASP A 100 -14.94 2.16 9.02
N TYR A 101 -13.68 1.78 9.22
CA TYR A 101 -12.72 2.61 9.95
C TYR A 101 -12.42 3.92 9.21
N LEU A 102 -12.19 3.86 7.89
CA LEU A 102 -11.88 5.03 7.08
C LEU A 102 -13.01 6.06 7.09
N GLU A 103 -14.28 5.63 7.12
CA GLU A 103 -15.45 6.51 7.17
C GLU A 103 -15.39 7.52 8.32
N ASN A 104 -14.88 7.08 9.49
CA ASN A 104 -14.79 7.90 10.69
C ASN A 104 -13.41 8.54 10.89
N PHE A 105 -12.38 7.99 10.24
CA PHE A 105 -11.00 8.40 10.42
C PHE A 105 -10.55 9.53 9.48
N LEU A 106 -11.07 9.52 8.25
CA LEU A 106 -10.72 10.50 7.23
C LEU A 106 -11.32 11.86 7.58
N LYS A 107 -10.52 12.90 7.36
CA LYS A 107 -10.90 14.30 7.57
C LYS A 107 -10.95 15.01 6.22
N ASN A 108 -11.63 16.15 6.20
CA ASN A 108 -11.61 17.03 5.04
C ASN A 108 -10.15 17.40 4.69
N LYS A 109 -9.83 17.40 3.39
CA LYS A 109 -8.51 17.69 2.81
C LYS A 109 -7.42 16.64 3.04
N ASP A 110 -7.74 15.49 3.64
CA ASP A 110 -6.80 14.37 3.66
C ASP A 110 -6.52 13.87 2.24
N LEU A 111 -5.24 13.59 1.96
CA LEU A 111 -4.79 12.97 0.73
C LEU A 111 -4.52 11.49 0.98
N VAL A 112 -5.29 10.62 0.33
CA VAL A 112 -5.18 9.16 0.53
C VAL A 112 -4.48 8.49 -0.65
N LEU A 113 -3.38 7.80 -0.38
CA LEU A 113 -2.80 6.83 -1.30
C LEU A 113 -3.40 5.45 -1.03
N LEU A 114 -4.01 4.84 -2.04
CA LEU A 114 -4.49 3.46 -1.99
C LEU A 114 -3.69 2.59 -2.95
N LYS A 115 -2.96 1.59 -2.43
CA LYS A 115 -2.13 0.71 -3.26
C LYS A 115 -1.99 -0.68 -2.67
N GLY A 116 -2.22 -1.72 -3.47
CA GLY A 116 -2.13 -3.11 -3.05
C GLY A 116 -2.65 -4.08 -4.11
N SER A 117 -2.41 -5.38 -3.92
CA SER A 117 -2.89 -6.40 -4.85
C SER A 117 -4.41 -6.54 -4.83
N ARG A 118 -5.03 -6.63 -6.01
CA ARG A 118 -6.43 -7.05 -6.20
C ARG A 118 -6.59 -8.55 -6.41
N ARG A 119 -5.48 -9.26 -6.61
CA ARG A 119 -5.45 -10.72 -6.76
C ARG A 119 -5.25 -11.32 -5.39
N ASP A 120 -5.94 -12.43 -5.13
CA ASP A 120 -5.91 -13.18 -3.86
C ASP A 120 -6.12 -12.30 -2.62
N SER A 121 -6.93 -11.24 -2.77
CA SER A 121 -7.20 -10.24 -1.74
C SER A 121 -8.49 -9.49 -2.07
N ASP A 122 -9.29 -9.16 -1.05
CA ASP A 122 -10.46 -8.29 -1.14
C ASP A 122 -10.11 -6.79 -1.12
N PHE A 123 -8.83 -6.44 -1.07
CA PHE A 123 -8.34 -5.05 -1.09
C PHE A 123 -8.89 -4.22 -2.26
N GLY A 124 -9.24 -4.85 -3.38
CA GLY A 124 -9.89 -4.19 -4.53
C GLY A 124 -11.22 -3.52 -4.19
N ASP A 125 -11.93 -3.99 -3.16
CA ASP A 125 -13.22 -3.44 -2.74
C ASP A 125 -13.09 -2.07 -2.07
N ILE A 126 -11.95 -1.77 -1.46
CA ILE A 126 -11.64 -0.44 -0.89
C ILE A 126 -11.64 0.62 -2.00
N SER A 127 -11.10 0.29 -3.18
CA SER A 127 -11.09 1.18 -4.33
C SER A 127 -12.50 1.46 -4.87
N LYS A 128 -13.41 0.48 -4.80
CA LYS A 128 -14.81 0.64 -5.19
C LYS A 128 -15.54 1.53 -4.19
N TRP A 129 -15.30 1.33 -2.90
CA TRP A 129 -15.86 2.16 -1.83
C TRP A 129 -15.48 3.64 -1.99
N PHE A 130 -14.21 3.96 -2.23
CA PHE A 130 -13.77 5.34 -2.53
C PHE A 130 -14.46 5.93 -3.76
N SER A 131 -14.72 5.10 -4.78
CA SER A 131 -15.42 5.54 -5.99
C SER A 131 -16.90 5.82 -5.74
N GLY A 132 -17.51 5.11 -4.79
CA GLY A 132 -18.87 5.35 -4.30
C GLY A 132 -18.99 6.66 -3.52
N LEU A 133 -18.05 6.94 -2.61
CA LEU A 133 -18.00 8.20 -1.85
C LEU A 133 -17.98 9.44 -2.75
N ARG A 134 -17.20 9.40 -3.84
CA ARG A 134 -17.12 10.52 -4.80
C ARG A 134 -18.41 10.76 -5.58
N GLN A 135 -19.28 9.76 -5.70
CA GLN A 135 -20.56 9.85 -6.40
C GLN A 135 -21.73 10.22 -5.46
N GLY A 136 -21.59 9.98 -4.15
CA GLY A 136 -22.60 10.29 -3.14
C GLY A 136 -22.55 11.72 -2.56
N GLY A 137 -21.53 12.51 -2.90
CA GLY A 137 -21.43 13.91 -2.50
C GLY A 137 -22.33 14.82 -3.34
N ARG A 138 -23.62 14.89 -3.01
CA ARG A 138 -24.52 16.00 -3.34
C ARG A 138 -24.68 16.91 -2.12
#